data_AF-A0A060CBT9-F1
#
_entry.id   AF-A0A060CBT9-F1
#
_cell.length_a   1.000
_cell.length_b   1.000
_cell.length_c   1.000
_cell.angle_alpha   90.00
_cell.angle_beta   90.00
_cell.angle_gamma   90.00
#
_symmetry.space_group_name_H-M   'P 1'
#
loop_
_entity.id
_entity.type
_entity.pdbx_description
1 polymer ?
#
loop_
_entity_poly.entity_id
_entity_poly.type
_entity_poly.pdbx_seq_one_letter_code
_entity_poly.pdbx_strand_id
1 'polypeptide(L)'
;MVASLSIRGADFIDEQGRTVQLKGINVDGGSKYPKSPNMTSHIPADGPDALFFEGDSVSFVGRPFPLEDALGHLRRIKRLGYNVIRYLFT
;
A
#
# COMPACT_ATOMS: atom_id res chain seq x y z
N MET A 1 -3.88 7.18 -20.96
CA MET A 1 -3.77 8.43 -20.17
C MET A 1 -4.20 8.11 -18.75
N VAL A 2 -3.44 8.59 -17.76
CA VAL A 2 -3.84 8.54 -16.35
C VAL A 2 -4.81 9.70 -16.15
N ALA A 3 -6.06 9.42 -15.81
CA ALA A 3 -7.05 10.47 -15.57
C ALA A 3 -6.66 11.24 -14.30
N SER A 4 -6.48 12.56 -14.42
CA SER A 4 -6.32 13.43 -13.26
C SER A 4 -7.66 13.61 -12.53
N LEU A 5 -7.58 13.79 -11.20
CA LEU A 5 -8.72 14.14 -10.35
C LEU A 5 -8.51 15.54 -9.79
N SER A 6 -9.59 16.30 -9.72
CA SER A 6 -9.66 17.62 -9.07
C SER A 6 -10.74 17.62 -7.98
N ILE A 7 -10.74 18.63 -7.12
CA ILE A 7 -11.77 18.80 -6.07
C ILE A 7 -12.65 19.99 -6.44
N ARG A 8 -13.97 19.81 -6.37
CA ARG A 8 -14.97 20.87 -6.54
C ARG A 8 -15.99 20.78 -5.42
N GLY A 9 -15.93 21.73 -4.48
CA GLY A 9 -16.74 21.64 -3.26
C GLY A 9 -16.38 20.37 -2.47
N ALA A 10 -17.36 19.47 -2.33
CA ALA A 10 -17.19 18.20 -1.62
C ALA A 10 -16.88 17.00 -2.54
N ASP A 11 -16.81 17.21 -3.86
CA ASP A 11 -16.73 16.13 -4.85
C ASP A 11 -15.34 16.02 -5.49
N PHE A 12 -14.93 14.79 -5.80
CA PHE A 12 -13.84 14.52 -6.73
C PHE A 12 -14.37 14.53 -8.16
N ILE A 13 -13.68 15.25 -9.05
CA ILE A 13 -14.11 15.45 -10.44
C ILE A 13 -13.02 14.99 -11.40
N ASP A 14 -13.38 14.22 -12.42
CA ASP A 14 -12.47 13.85 -13.51
C ASP A 14 -12.39 14.89 -14.64
N GLU A 15 -11.52 14.64 -15.61
CA GLU A 15 -11.29 15.50 -16.77
C GLU A 15 -12.51 15.70 -17.68
N GLN A 16 -13.53 14.83 -17.57
CA GLN A 16 -14.79 14.97 -18.30
C GLN A 16 -15.86 15.71 -17.49
N GLY A 17 -15.52 16.20 -16.30
CA GLY A 17 -16.44 16.93 -15.42
C GLY A 17 -17.40 16.03 -14.65
N ARG A 18 -17.14 14.71 -14.57
CA ARG A 18 -17.99 13.77 -13.84
C ARG A 18 -17.56 13.65 -12.39
N THR A 19 -18.53 13.49 -11.49
CA THR A 19 -18.25 13.14 -10.09
C THR A 19 -17.74 11.70 -9.99
N VAL A 20 -16.61 11.52 -9.30
CA VAL A 20 -15.95 10.23 -9.09
C VAL A 20 -16.06 9.82 -7.63
N GLN A 21 -16.70 8.68 -7.38
CA GLN A 21 -16.70 8.06 -6.06
C GLN A 21 -15.46 7.17 -5.89
N LEU A 22 -14.62 7.46 -4.91
CA LEU A 22 -13.45 6.64 -4.60
C LEU A 22 -13.88 5.41 -3.78
N LYS A 23 -14.00 4.26 -4.45
CA LYS A 23 -14.26 2.95 -3.82
C LYS A 23 -12.93 2.24 -3.69
N GLY A 24 -12.28 2.42 -2.55
CA GLY A 24 -10.91 1.98 -2.33
C GLY A 24 -10.72 0.90 -1.28
N ILE A 25 -9.51 0.37 -1.26
CA ILE A 25 -9.02 -0.58 -0.24
C ILE A 25 -7.61 -0.16 0.23
N ASN A 26 -7.30 -0.40 1.50
CA ASN A 26 -5.92 -0.26 1.99
C ASN A 26 -5.07 -1.40 1.43
N VAL A 27 -3.89 -1.07 0.93
CA VAL A 27 -2.90 -2.03 0.44
C VAL A 27 -1.66 -1.92 1.32
N ASP A 28 -1.20 -3.08 1.77
CA ASP A 28 -0.12 -3.32 2.73
C ASP A 28 -0.48 -3.18 4.23
N GLY A 29 -1.10 -4.22 4.79
CA GLY A 29 -1.28 -4.32 6.24
C GLY A 29 0.02 -4.57 7.02
N GLY A 30 1.10 -4.92 6.32
CA GLY A 30 2.41 -5.22 6.90
C GLY A 30 3.43 -4.10 6.72
N SER A 31 3.01 -2.90 6.29
CA SER A 31 3.92 -1.80 5.90
C SER A 31 4.85 -1.36 7.02
N LYS A 32 4.45 -1.56 8.27
CA LYS A 32 5.23 -1.24 9.47
C LYS A 32 6.17 -2.36 9.91
N TYR A 33 6.25 -3.46 9.16
CA TYR A 33 7.13 -4.58 9.47
C TYR A 33 8.09 -4.80 8.30
N PRO A 34 9.39 -4.99 8.57
CA PRO A 34 10.36 -5.23 7.52
C PRO A 34 9.97 -6.46 6.71
N LYS A 35 10.36 -6.47 5.43
CA LYS A 35 10.29 -7.65 4.58
C LYS A 35 11.44 -8.62 4.91
N SER A 36 12.61 -8.06 5.20
CA SER A 36 13.81 -8.80 5.61
C SER A 36 14.49 -8.06 6.76
N PRO A 37 14.83 -8.74 7.87
CA PRO A 37 14.40 -10.09 8.23
C PRO A 37 12.88 -10.17 8.42
N ASN A 38 12.32 -11.39 8.39
CA ASN A 38 10.89 -11.56 8.66
C ASN A 38 10.61 -11.30 10.14
N MET A 39 10.00 -10.16 10.45
CA MET A 39 9.57 -9.80 11.80
C MET A 39 8.06 -9.63 11.86
N THR A 40 7.43 -10.37 12.75
CA THR A 40 5.98 -10.39 12.94
C THR A 40 5.61 -9.70 14.25
N SER A 41 4.36 -9.24 14.35
CA SER A 41 3.87 -8.46 15.50
C SER A 41 3.97 -9.16 16.87
N HIS A 42 4.09 -10.49 16.92
CA HIS A 42 4.25 -11.23 18.18
C HIS A 42 5.70 -11.26 18.70
N ILE A 43 6.67 -10.84 17.89
CA ILE A 43 8.07 -10.71 18.28
C ILE A 43 8.25 -9.27 18.79
N PRO A 44 8.70 -9.06 20.04
CA PRO A 44 8.98 -7.72 20.56
C PRO A 44 10.01 -6.99 19.69
N ALA A 45 9.76 -5.72 19.41
CA ALA A 45 10.67 -4.91 18.58
C ALA A 45 11.98 -4.56 19.30
N ASP A 46 12.03 -4.72 20.62
CA ASP A 46 13.12 -4.38 21.54
C ASP A 46 13.65 -5.60 22.32
N GLY A 47 13.33 -6.82 21.87
CA GLY A 47 13.85 -8.05 22.43
C GLY A 47 15.33 -8.29 22.10
N PRO A 48 15.99 -9.27 22.76
CA PRO A 48 17.41 -9.55 22.58
C PRO A 48 17.79 -9.97 21.15
N ASP A 49 16.84 -10.53 20.40
CA ASP A 49 17.01 -10.95 19.00
C ASP A 49 16.31 -10.00 18.01
N ALA A 50 15.82 -8.85 18.48
CA ALA A 50 15.02 -7.95 17.67
C ALA A 50 15.91 -7.04 16.82
N LEU A 51 15.75 -7.13 15.50
CA LEU A 51 16.48 -6.31 14.54
C LEU A 51 15.67 -5.09 14.08
N PHE A 52 14.47 -4.86 14.63
CA PHE A 52 13.54 -3.85 14.12
C PHE A 52 14.14 -2.43 14.10
N PHE A 53 14.91 -2.09 15.14
CA PHE A 53 15.57 -0.79 15.26
C PHE A 53 16.99 -0.77 14.64
N GLU A 54 17.48 -1.90 14.14
CA GLU A 54 18.78 -2.03 13.47
C GLU A 54 18.66 -1.64 11.99
N GLY A 55 18.57 -0.32 11.74
CA GLY A 55 18.25 0.29 10.45
C GLY A 55 19.08 -0.20 9.25
N ASP A 56 20.35 -0.54 9.48
CA ASP A 56 21.26 -1.02 8.42
C ASP A 56 21.00 -2.49 8.03
N SER A 57 20.30 -3.24 8.87
CA SER A 57 20.05 -4.68 8.70
C SER A 57 18.61 -5.00 8.26
N VAL A 58 17.71 -4.01 8.29
CA VAL A 58 16.30 -4.16 7.94
C VAL A 58 16.01 -3.57 6.56
N SER A 59 15.10 -4.22 5.83
CA SER A 59 14.64 -3.75 4.53
C SER A 59 13.14 -3.93 4.40
N PHE A 60 12.48 -2.89 3.88
CA PHE A 60 11.07 -2.87 3.53
C PHE A 60 10.85 -3.07 2.02
N VAL A 61 11.93 -3.24 1.25
CA VAL A 61 11.85 -3.48 -0.20
C VAL A 61 11.09 -4.78 -0.48
N GLY A 62 10.16 -4.73 -1.43
CA GLY A 62 9.27 -5.86 -1.75
C GLY A 62 7.98 -5.89 -0.92
N ARG A 63 7.68 -4.83 -0.17
CA ARG A 63 6.34 -4.51 0.36
C ARG A 63 5.55 -3.68 -0.68
N PRO A 64 4.21 -3.83 -0.81
CA PRO A 64 3.33 -4.79 -0.12
C PRO A 64 3.57 -6.25 -0.56
N PHE A 65 4.09 -6.39 -1.77
CA PHE A 65 4.42 -7.62 -2.46
C PHE A 65 5.60 -7.32 -3.39
N PRO A 66 6.35 -8.33 -3.85
CA PRO A 66 7.40 -8.14 -4.85
C PRO A 66 6.88 -7.48 -6.13
N LEU A 67 7.76 -6.78 -6.85
CA LEU A 67 7.38 -6.02 -8.04
C LEU A 67 6.82 -6.92 -9.14
N GLU A 68 7.39 -8.13 -9.28
CA GLU A 68 6.96 -9.17 -10.21
C GLU A 68 5.51 -9.63 -9.97
N ASP A 69 5.04 -9.60 -8.72
CA ASP A 69 3.69 -10.01 -8.34
C ASP A 69 2.68 -8.85 -8.43
N ALA A 70 3.16 -7.60 -8.46
CA ALA A 70 2.34 -6.40 -8.34
C ALA A 70 1.22 -6.35 -9.37
N LEU A 71 1.52 -6.67 -10.62
CA LEU A 71 0.53 -6.66 -11.70
C LEU A 71 -0.62 -7.65 -11.45
N GLY A 72 -0.31 -8.83 -10.89
CA GLY A 72 -1.32 -9.84 -10.55
C GLY A 72 -2.26 -9.35 -9.46
N HIS A 73 -1.71 -8.80 -8.37
CA HIS A 73 -2.48 -8.26 -7.26
C HIS A 73 -3.36 -7.07 -7.68
N LEU A 74 -2.81 -6.10 -8.42
CA LEU A 74 -3.55 -4.92 -8.87
C LEU A 74 -4.67 -5.29 -9.85
N ARG A 75 -4.47 -6.28 -10.72
CA ARG A 75 -5.53 -6.83 -11.59
C ARG A 75 -6.65 -7.47 -10.77
N ARG A 76 -6.32 -8.21 -9.71
CA ARG A 76 -7.32 -8.81 -8.82
C ARG A 76 -8.15 -7.74 -8.10
N ILE A 77 -7.50 -6.74 -7.52
CA ILE A 77 -8.16 -5.60 -6.86
C ILE A 77 -9.12 -4.89 -7.82
N LYS A 78 -8.68 -4.62 -9.06
CA LYS A 78 -9.53 -4.00 -10.09
C LYS A 78 -10.72 -4.89 -10.48
N ARG A 79 -10.51 -6.20 -10.63
CA ARG A 79 -11.59 -7.16 -10.93
C ARG A 79 -12.64 -7.26 -9.82
N LEU A 80 -12.26 -6.97 -8.57
CA LEU A 80 -13.19 -6.89 -7.43
C LEU A 80 -14.00 -5.58 -7.41
N GLY A 81 -13.78 -4.66 -8.36
CA GLY A 81 -14.56 -3.43 -8.50
C GLY A 81 -13.99 -2.21 -7.78
N TYR A 82 -12.82 -2.32 -7.15
CA TYR A 82 -12.12 -1.17 -6.57
C TYR A 82 -11.50 -0.30 -7.67
N ASN A 83 -11.63 1.02 -7.52
CA ASN A 83 -11.06 2.00 -8.45
C ASN A 83 -9.89 2.80 -7.84
N VAL A 84 -9.63 2.63 -6.55
CA VAL A 84 -8.56 3.30 -5.81
C VAL A 84 -7.89 2.29 -4.87
N ILE A 85 -6.59 2.47 -4.67
CA ILE A 85 -5.88 1.85 -3.56
C ILE A 85 -5.33 2.95 -2.66
N ARG A 86 -5.35 2.72 -1.34
CA ARG A 86 -4.54 3.50 -0.41
C ARG A 86 -3.29 2.69 -0.11
N TYR A 87 -2.19 3.03 -0.77
CA TYR A 87 -0.91 2.39 -0.51
C TYR A 87 -0.33 2.91 0.81
N LEU A 88 -0.14 2.00 1.76
CA LEU A 88 0.44 2.30 3.06
C LEU A 88 1.97 2.16 2.97
N PHE A 89 2.69 3.25 3.23
CA PHE A 89 4.15 3.27 3.30
C PHE A 89 4.60 4.14 4.48
N THR A 90 5.81 3.88 4.99
CA THR A 90 6.46 4.62 6.08
C THR A 90 7.92 4.84 5.74
#